data_AF-A0A238UUI4-F1
#
_entry.id   AF-A0A238UUI4-F1
#
_cell.length_a   1.000
_cell.length_b   1.000
_cell.length_c   1.000
_cell.angle_alpha   90.00
_cell.angle_beta   90.00
_cell.angle_gamma   90.00
#
_symmetry.space_group_name_H-M   'P 1'
#
loop_
_entity.id
_entity.type
_entity.pdbx_description
1 polymer ?
#
loop_
_entity_poly.entity_id
_entity_poly.type
_entity_poly.pdbx_seq_one_letter_code
_entity_poly.pdbx_strand_id
1 'polypeptide(L)'
;MPDWDPNDPELPQTVSTLLADDFHVGTDDLLAEMDPRDEPRYGSPPEATPDDSSERLDPDTLDFSLVPTEDPAVYDDVLTPLVENIEAETGRDVVVNPLDSYAAQVEAMNADRLHIAGFATGATAFAVNIAGAVPFGIQIADGTFGYRLWVITQADNEIQELSDLAGQEVAHVEESSNSGHQAPSALFTAAGVEPGEDYDVEFSGSHENSIRAVDAGDYDAAPIASTVLQRQIDAGHVDSDDLKVVWQSDPFPTTSFCYHHALEPELQEAIQRAHLDYDYEGTALDEYFGRDSFVEIDYATHWDVILEIQEQNEVDYRVEEI
;
A
#
# COMPACT_ATOMS: atom_id res chain seq x y z
N MET A 1 29.83 -4.10 6.21
CA MET A 1 28.52 -4.74 6.16
C MET A 1 28.45 -5.68 7.35
N PRO A 2 27.49 -5.50 8.26
CA PRO A 2 27.16 -6.47 9.32
C PRO A 2 26.89 -7.86 8.73
N ASP A 3 26.94 -8.90 9.56
CA ASP A 3 26.51 -10.25 9.15
C ASP A 3 25.03 -10.22 8.76
N TRP A 4 24.67 -10.85 7.63
CA TRP A 4 23.30 -10.90 7.12
C TRP A 4 22.57 -12.14 7.66
N ASP A 5 21.50 -11.93 8.43
CA ASP A 5 20.48 -12.93 8.75
C ASP A 5 19.15 -12.47 8.14
N PRO A 6 18.58 -13.19 7.16
CA PRO A 6 17.32 -12.79 6.53
C PRO A 6 16.13 -12.76 7.50
N ASN A 7 16.24 -13.36 8.69
CA ASN A 7 15.19 -13.35 9.71
C ASN A 7 15.36 -12.24 10.76
N ASP A 8 16.55 -11.64 10.87
CA ASP A 8 16.86 -10.58 11.85
C ASP A 8 18.02 -9.70 11.33
N PRO A 9 17.80 -8.93 10.24
CA PRO A 9 18.89 -8.24 9.59
C PRO A 9 19.35 -7.01 10.36
N GLU A 10 20.63 -6.96 10.72
CA GLU A 10 21.27 -5.74 11.20
C GLU A 10 21.53 -4.79 10.02
N LEU A 11 20.91 -3.60 10.07
CA LEU A 11 21.18 -2.50 9.15
C LEU A 11 22.44 -1.70 9.60
N PRO A 12 23.18 -1.09 8.67
CA PRO A 12 22.86 -0.95 7.25
C PRO A 12 23.31 -2.13 6.38
N GLN A 13 22.58 -2.38 5.29
CA GLN A 13 22.90 -3.39 4.27
C GLN A 13 22.75 -2.80 2.87
N THR A 14 23.58 -3.24 1.92
CA THR A 14 23.40 -2.90 0.50
C THR A 14 22.04 -3.37 0.01
N VAL A 15 21.44 -2.63 -0.92
CA VAL A 15 20.16 -3.02 -1.53
C VAL A 15 20.28 -4.37 -2.24
N SER A 16 21.41 -4.65 -2.89
CA SER A 16 21.68 -5.95 -3.52
C SER A 16 21.60 -7.14 -2.55
N THR A 17 22.11 -6.99 -1.33
CA THR A 17 22.03 -8.01 -0.27
C THR A 17 20.58 -8.22 0.19
N LEU A 18 19.82 -7.15 0.40
CA LEU A 18 18.43 -7.23 0.86
C LEU A 18 17.51 -7.87 -0.20
N LEU A 19 17.74 -7.56 -1.48
CA LEU A 19 16.95 -8.11 -2.58
C LEU A 19 17.28 -9.58 -2.87
N ALA A 20 18.49 -10.06 -2.55
CA ALA A 20 18.87 -11.46 -2.77
C ALA A 20 18.06 -12.47 -1.93
N ASP A 21 17.41 -11.99 -0.87
CA ASP A 21 16.59 -12.77 0.06
C ASP A 21 15.17 -12.17 0.20
N ASP A 22 14.71 -11.44 -0.82
CA ASP A 22 13.34 -10.89 -0.92
C ASP A 22 12.89 -10.00 0.26
N PHE A 23 13.84 -9.41 1.00
CA PHE A 23 13.54 -8.64 2.21
C PHE A 23 12.80 -7.32 1.94
N HIS A 24 12.63 -6.94 0.68
CA HIS A 24 11.85 -5.76 0.25
C HIS A 24 10.34 -5.93 0.46
N VAL A 25 9.85 -7.15 0.69
CA VAL A 25 8.42 -7.47 0.91
C VAL A 25 8.22 -8.17 2.26
N GLY A 26 6.96 -8.34 2.65
CA GLY A 26 6.56 -9.23 3.74
C GLY A 26 6.31 -10.65 3.24
N THR A 27 6.22 -11.62 4.14
CA THR A 27 5.86 -13.01 3.83
C THR A 27 4.45 -13.34 4.34
N ASP A 28 3.80 -14.35 3.77
CA ASP A 28 2.49 -14.83 4.25
C ASP A 28 2.53 -15.26 5.72
N ASP A 29 3.66 -15.83 6.15
CA ASP A 29 3.88 -16.18 7.57
C ASP A 29 3.86 -14.90 8.44
N LEU A 30 4.55 -13.83 8.04
CA LEU A 30 4.50 -12.55 8.75
C LEU A 30 3.10 -11.95 8.77
N LEU A 31 2.35 -12.07 7.66
CA LEU A 31 0.97 -11.60 7.59
C LEU A 31 0.07 -12.38 8.57
N ALA A 32 0.19 -13.71 8.60
CA ALA A 32 -0.60 -14.58 9.46
C ALA A 32 -0.23 -14.48 10.96
N GLU A 33 1.00 -14.06 11.26
CA GLU A 33 1.52 -13.90 12.62
C GLU A 33 1.29 -12.49 13.20
N MET A 34 0.71 -11.55 12.44
CA MET A 34 0.36 -10.22 12.95
C MET A 34 -0.55 -10.34 14.18
N ASP A 35 -0.27 -9.54 15.21
CA ASP A 35 -1.01 -9.56 16.47
C ASP A 35 -2.50 -9.20 16.24
N PRO A 36 -3.45 -10.15 16.46
CA PRO A 36 -4.85 -9.90 16.16
C PRO A 36 -5.46 -8.79 17.00
N ARG A 37 -6.36 -8.02 16.39
CA ARG A 37 -7.07 -6.91 17.03
C ARG A 37 -8.57 -7.01 16.85
N ASP A 38 -9.30 -6.82 17.94
CA ASP A 38 -10.78 -6.79 17.90
C ASP A 38 -11.32 -5.49 17.30
N GLU A 39 -10.59 -4.38 17.46
CA GLU A 39 -10.99 -3.04 17.03
C GLU A 39 -9.78 -2.30 16.43
N PRO A 40 -9.99 -1.45 15.42
CA PRO A 40 -8.92 -0.61 14.88
C PRO A 40 -8.36 0.30 15.98
N ARG A 41 -7.04 0.50 15.96
CA ARG A 41 -6.37 1.41 16.92
C ARG A 41 -6.85 2.85 16.79
N TYR A 42 -7.13 3.26 15.55
CA TYR A 42 -7.53 4.62 15.20
C TYR A 42 -8.65 4.61 14.16
N GLY A 43 -9.53 5.60 14.21
CA GLY A 43 -10.74 5.64 13.40
C GLY A 43 -11.83 4.67 13.87
N SER A 44 -12.66 4.22 12.93
CA SER A 44 -13.82 3.36 13.14
C SER A 44 -13.62 2.00 12.46
N PRO A 45 -14.24 0.92 12.96
CA PRO A 45 -14.28 -0.34 12.24
C PRO A 45 -15.08 -0.20 10.93
N PRO A 46 -14.90 -1.11 9.96
CA PRO A 46 -15.73 -1.16 8.77
C PRO A 46 -17.22 -1.19 9.12
N GLU A 47 -18.02 -0.44 8.38
CA GLU A 47 -19.47 -0.40 8.62
C GLU A 47 -20.10 -1.77 8.38
N ALA A 48 -21.06 -2.12 9.24
CA ALA A 48 -21.85 -3.32 9.04
C ALA A 48 -22.86 -3.13 7.89
N THR A 49 -23.23 -4.22 7.25
CA THR A 49 -24.33 -4.23 6.28
C THR A 49 -25.63 -3.79 6.97
N PRO A 50 -26.41 -2.87 6.37
CA PRO A 50 -27.67 -2.41 6.95
C PRO A 50 -28.67 -3.56 7.21
N ASP A 51 -29.31 -3.54 8.39
CA ASP A 51 -30.36 -4.51 8.74
C ASP A 51 -31.63 -4.32 7.87
N ASP A 52 -31.96 -3.08 7.50
CA ASP A 52 -33.08 -2.78 6.62
C ASP A 52 -32.69 -3.02 5.15
N SER A 53 -33.34 -4.00 4.52
CA SER A 53 -33.13 -4.32 3.10
C SER A 53 -33.38 -3.14 2.15
N SER A 54 -34.16 -2.12 2.56
CA SER A 54 -34.38 -0.93 1.73
C SER A 54 -33.22 0.06 1.73
N GLU A 55 -32.26 -0.11 2.64
CA GLU A 55 -31.02 0.66 2.72
C GLU A 55 -29.85 -0.07 2.02
N ARG A 56 -30.12 -1.24 1.42
CA ARG A 56 -29.10 -2.05 0.73
C ARG A 56 -29.05 -1.75 -0.76
N LEU A 57 -27.85 -1.91 -1.32
CA LEU A 57 -27.55 -1.76 -2.73
C LEU A 57 -27.63 -3.14 -3.41
N ASP A 58 -28.51 -3.24 -4.40
CA ASP A 58 -28.59 -4.38 -5.32
C ASP A 58 -28.59 -3.87 -6.78
N PRO A 59 -27.46 -3.32 -7.26
CA PRO A 59 -27.38 -2.78 -8.59
C PRO A 59 -27.33 -3.90 -9.64
N ASP A 60 -27.92 -3.67 -10.83
CA ASP A 60 -27.77 -4.57 -11.98
C ASP A 60 -26.32 -4.57 -12.53
N THR A 61 -25.59 -3.48 -12.28
CA THR A 61 -24.20 -3.28 -12.72
C THR A 61 -23.33 -2.84 -11.53
N LEU A 62 -22.25 -3.57 -11.28
CA LEU A 62 -21.24 -3.24 -10.29
C LEU A 62 -20.18 -2.33 -10.90
N ASP A 63 -19.88 -1.26 -10.18
CA ASP A 63 -18.87 -0.27 -10.53
C ASP A 63 -17.57 -0.61 -9.80
N PHE A 64 -16.49 -0.78 -10.55
CA PHE A 64 -15.18 -1.18 -10.03
C PHE A 64 -14.11 -0.15 -10.41
N SER A 65 -13.35 0.32 -9.43
CA SER A 65 -12.17 1.18 -9.66
C SER A 65 -10.94 0.56 -8.99
N LEU A 66 -9.78 0.67 -9.64
CA LEU A 66 -8.49 0.34 -9.05
C LEU A 66 -7.68 1.61 -8.84
N VAL A 67 -6.71 1.58 -7.91
CA VAL A 67 -5.69 2.61 -7.65
C VAL A 67 -5.36 3.42 -8.92
N PRO A 68 -5.49 4.76 -8.88
CA PRO A 68 -5.24 5.62 -10.04
C PRO A 68 -3.86 5.36 -10.64
N THR A 69 -3.78 5.37 -11.97
CA THR A 69 -2.54 5.13 -12.74
C THR A 69 -2.39 6.18 -13.84
N GLU A 70 -1.16 6.40 -14.31
CA GLU A 70 -0.87 7.36 -15.39
C GLU A 70 -1.49 6.97 -16.74
N ASP A 71 -1.68 5.67 -17.00
CA ASP A 71 -2.37 5.16 -18.20
C ASP A 71 -3.51 4.20 -17.82
N PRO A 72 -4.72 4.71 -17.57
CA PRO A 72 -5.85 3.89 -17.13
C PRO A 72 -6.29 2.84 -18.14
N ALA A 73 -6.02 3.04 -19.43
CA ALA A 73 -6.40 2.10 -20.49
C ALA A 73 -5.68 0.74 -20.36
N VAL A 74 -4.56 0.71 -19.63
CA VAL A 74 -3.85 -0.53 -19.31
C VAL A 74 -4.72 -1.48 -18.47
N TYR A 75 -5.61 -0.94 -17.64
CA TYR A 75 -6.45 -1.77 -16.76
C TYR A 75 -7.56 -2.53 -17.47
N ASP A 76 -8.00 -2.10 -18.66
CA ASP A 76 -9.08 -2.77 -19.40
C ASP A 76 -8.73 -4.25 -19.66
N ASP A 77 -7.53 -4.49 -20.20
CA ASP A 77 -7.07 -5.86 -20.50
C ASP A 77 -6.58 -6.58 -19.23
N VAL A 78 -5.90 -5.86 -18.33
CA VAL A 78 -5.28 -6.44 -17.12
C VAL A 78 -6.34 -6.96 -16.13
N LEU A 79 -7.44 -6.23 -15.93
CA LEU A 79 -8.47 -6.60 -14.96
C LEU A 79 -9.52 -7.57 -15.53
N THR A 80 -9.51 -7.84 -16.85
CA THR A 80 -10.50 -8.72 -17.49
C THR A 80 -10.70 -10.06 -16.76
N PRO A 81 -9.65 -10.81 -16.36
CA PRO A 81 -9.82 -12.09 -15.66
C PRO A 81 -10.58 -11.95 -14.34
N LEU A 82 -10.28 -10.90 -13.56
CA LEU A 82 -10.94 -10.63 -12.28
C LEU A 82 -12.39 -10.19 -12.50
N VAL A 83 -12.62 -9.32 -13.47
CA VAL A 83 -13.95 -8.84 -13.87
C VAL A 83 -14.84 -10.02 -14.27
N GLU A 84 -14.36 -10.91 -15.14
CA GLU A 84 -15.12 -12.10 -15.58
C GLU A 84 -15.50 -13.01 -14.40
N ASN A 85 -14.61 -13.18 -13.41
CA ASN A 85 -14.91 -13.96 -12.20
C ASN A 85 -15.96 -13.26 -11.32
N ILE A 86 -15.87 -11.94 -11.14
CA ILE A 86 -16.89 -11.17 -10.40
C ILE A 86 -18.24 -11.29 -11.09
N GLU A 87 -18.31 -11.12 -12.41
CA GLU A 87 -19.56 -11.28 -13.18
C GLU A 87 -20.14 -12.69 -13.05
N ALA A 88 -19.27 -13.71 -13.10
CA ALA A 88 -19.68 -15.12 -12.97
C ALA A 88 -20.24 -15.45 -11.57
N GLU A 89 -19.62 -14.96 -10.51
CA GLU A 89 -20.03 -15.21 -9.13
C GLU A 89 -21.27 -14.39 -8.72
N THR A 90 -21.36 -13.13 -9.17
CA THR A 90 -22.43 -12.20 -8.78
C THR A 90 -23.66 -12.28 -9.68
N GLY A 91 -23.47 -12.69 -10.94
CA GLY A 91 -24.50 -12.58 -11.97
C GLY A 91 -24.90 -11.13 -12.28
N ARG A 92 -24.00 -10.17 -12.06
CA ARG A 92 -24.13 -8.74 -12.39
C ARG A 92 -23.12 -8.39 -13.47
N ASP A 93 -23.44 -7.38 -14.28
CA ASP A 93 -22.43 -6.78 -15.18
C ASP A 93 -21.41 -6.01 -14.33
N VAL A 94 -20.14 -5.99 -14.72
CA VAL A 94 -19.11 -5.21 -14.02
C VAL A 94 -18.51 -4.19 -14.98
N VAL A 95 -18.47 -2.93 -14.55
CA VAL A 95 -17.87 -1.83 -15.31
C VAL A 95 -16.67 -1.31 -14.54
N VAL A 96 -15.49 -1.38 -15.17
CA VAL A 96 -14.28 -0.74 -14.66
C VAL A 96 -14.36 0.76 -14.97
N ASN A 97 -14.45 1.58 -13.93
CA ASN A 97 -14.45 3.03 -14.03
C ASN A 97 -13.18 3.60 -13.37
N PRO A 98 -12.17 3.96 -14.16
CA PRO A 98 -10.98 4.58 -13.62
C PRO A 98 -11.31 5.96 -13.05
N LEU A 99 -10.81 6.22 -11.85
CA LEU A 99 -10.92 7.51 -11.16
C LEU A 99 -9.53 8.13 -11.01
N ASP A 100 -9.44 9.44 -11.25
CA ASP A 100 -8.15 10.13 -11.42
C ASP A 100 -7.45 10.49 -10.09
N SER A 101 -8.05 10.19 -8.93
CA SER A 101 -7.44 10.44 -7.62
C SER A 101 -8.00 9.52 -6.52
N TYR A 102 -7.24 9.39 -5.42
CA TYR A 102 -7.70 8.66 -4.22
C TYR A 102 -8.97 9.29 -3.63
N ALA A 103 -9.00 10.63 -3.54
CA ALA A 103 -10.18 11.36 -3.10
C ALA A 103 -11.41 11.06 -3.98
N ALA A 104 -11.24 10.98 -5.30
CA ALA A 104 -12.33 10.66 -6.21
C ALA A 104 -12.88 9.24 -5.99
N GLN A 105 -12.03 8.25 -5.68
CA GLN A 105 -12.48 6.90 -5.31
C GLN A 105 -13.31 6.91 -4.03
N VAL A 106 -12.81 7.58 -2.98
CA VAL A 106 -13.50 7.67 -1.68
C VAL A 106 -14.84 8.43 -1.83
N GLU A 107 -14.87 9.54 -2.57
CA GLU A 107 -16.09 10.29 -2.87
C GLU A 107 -17.11 9.47 -3.66
N ALA A 108 -16.66 8.70 -4.66
CA ALA A 108 -17.54 7.86 -5.47
C ALA A 108 -18.17 6.74 -4.63
N MET A 109 -17.40 6.13 -3.73
CA MET A 109 -17.90 5.09 -2.83
C MET A 109 -18.88 5.67 -1.81
N ASN A 110 -18.54 6.79 -1.17
CA ASN A 110 -19.43 7.50 -0.24
C ASN A 110 -20.75 7.99 -0.89
N ALA A 111 -20.76 8.14 -2.22
CA ALA A 111 -21.95 8.55 -2.98
C ALA A 111 -22.79 7.35 -3.47
N ASP A 112 -22.51 6.13 -3.00
CA ASP A 112 -23.11 4.87 -3.47
C ASP A 112 -22.91 4.63 -5.00
N ARG A 113 -21.84 5.18 -5.58
CA ARG A 113 -21.54 5.06 -7.04
C ARG A 113 -20.40 4.13 -7.35
N LEU A 114 -19.60 3.75 -6.36
CA LEU A 114 -18.52 2.79 -6.48
C LEU A 114 -18.80 1.61 -5.56
N HIS A 115 -18.79 0.39 -6.10
CA HIS A 115 -19.26 -0.80 -5.38
C HIS A 115 -18.11 -1.71 -4.97
N ILE A 116 -17.08 -1.80 -5.80
CA ILE A 116 -15.85 -2.56 -5.58
C ILE A 116 -14.70 -1.60 -5.82
N ALA A 117 -13.67 -1.64 -4.97
CA ALA A 117 -12.50 -0.81 -5.18
C ALA A 117 -11.22 -1.45 -4.67
N GLY A 118 -10.12 -1.24 -5.37
CA GLY A 118 -8.78 -1.41 -4.81
C GLY A 118 -8.23 -0.06 -4.36
N PHE A 119 -8.23 0.22 -3.06
CA PHE A 119 -7.69 1.45 -2.49
C PHE A 119 -6.21 1.32 -2.16
N ALA A 120 -5.44 2.39 -2.38
CA ALA A 120 -4.06 2.45 -1.92
C ALA A 120 -3.98 2.40 -0.39
N THR A 121 -2.86 1.87 0.15
CA THR A 121 -2.64 1.60 1.57
C THR A 121 -3.15 2.68 2.53
N GLY A 122 -2.79 3.95 2.29
CA GLY A 122 -3.22 5.07 3.14
C GLY A 122 -4.70 5.44 2.93
N ALA A 123 -5.17 5.41 1.67
CA ALA A 123 -6.53 5.77 1.29
C ALA A 123 -7.58 4.80 1.84
N THR A 124 -7.21 3.53 2.10
CA THR A 124 -8.08 2.53 2.72
C THR A 124 -8.71 3.02 4.03
N ALA A 125 -7.92 3.69 4.89
CA ALA A 125 -8.43 4.15 6.18
C ALA A 125 -9.48 5.26 6.01
N PHE A 126 -9.31 6.16 5.03
CA PHE A 126 -10.34 7.13 4.65
C PHE A 126 -11.58 6.42 4.10
N ALA A 127 -11.40 5.48 3.18
CA ALA A 127 -12.52 4.75 2.58
C ALA A 127 -13.38 4.03 3.63
N VAL A 128 -12.75 3.43 4.64
CA VAL A 128 -13.44 2.80 5.78
C VAL A 128 -14.18 3.83 6.62
N ASN A 129 -13.51 4.92 7.00
CA ASN A 129 -14.05 5.87 7.98
C ASN A 129 -15.12 6.82 7.43
N ILE A 130 -15.12 7.11 6.12
CA ILE A 130 -16.00 8.12 5.53
C ILE A 130 -16.72 7.69 4.24
N ALA A 131 -16.54 6.46 3.77
CA ALA A 131 -17.15 6.00 2.53
C ALA A 131 -17.75 4.58 2.59
N GLY A 132 -17.82 3.96 3.76
CA GLY A 132 -18.46 2.65 3.91
C GLY A 132 -17.70 1.50 3.21
N ALA A 133 -16.39 1.64 2.99
CA ALA A 133 -15.58 0.56 2.44
C ALA A 133 -15.39 -0.57 3.48
N VAL A 134 -15.47 -1.81 3.00
CA VAL A 134 -15.13 -3.01 3.78
C VAL A 134 -13.95 -3.72 3.11
N PRO A 135 -12.72 -3.55 3.61
CA PRO A 135 -11.55 -4.28 3.15
C PRO A 135 -11.70 -5.76 3.45
N PHE A 136 -11.43 -6.61 2.46
CA PHE A 136 -11.56 -8.07 2.61
C PHE A 136 -10.32 -8.83 2.12
N GLY A 137 -9.51 -8.26 1.22
CA GLY A 137 -8.34 -8.97 0.72
C GLY A 137 -7.23 -8.07 0.17
N ILE A 138 -6.05 -8.65 0.06
CA ILE A 138 -4.90 -8.07 -0.66
C ILE A 138 -4.38 -9.09 -1.67
N GLN A 139 -3.73 -8.61 -2.73
CA GLN A 139 -3.01 -9.47 -3.65
C GLN A 139 -1.65 -9.88 -3.06
N ILE A 140 -1.25 -11.13 -3.29
CA ILE A 140 0.05 -11.70 -2.91
C ILE A 140 0.74 -12.34 -4.12
N ALA A 141 2.03 -12.62 -3.98
CA ALA A 141 2.83 -13.32 -4.98
C ALA A 141 3.79 -14.29 -4.30
N ASP A 142 3.75 -15.57 -4.67
CA ASP A 142 4.74 -16.57 -4.21
C ASP A 142 4.95 -16.60 -2.69
N GLY A 143 3.88 -16.40 -1.90
CA GLY A 143 3.95 -16.36 -0.44
C GLY A 143 4.51 -15.05 0.15
N THR A 144 4.51 -13.98 -0.64
CA THR A 144 4.95 -12.64 -0.24
C THR A 144 3.88 -11.57 -0.47
N PHE A 145 3.92 -10.51 0.32
CA PHE A 145 2.94 -9.43 0.26
C PHE A 145 3.58 -8.04 0.47
N GLY A 146 2.81 -7.02 0.13
CA GLY A 146 3.12 -5.66 0.59
C GLY A 146 4.42 -5.08 0.03
N TYR A 147 5.05 -4.25 0.85
CA TYR A 147 6.34 -3.59 0.64
C TYR A 147 6.81 -3.02 1.99
N ARG A 148 8.04 -2.50 2.06
CA ARG A 148 8.56 -1.83 3.26
C ARG A 148 8.87 -0.36 2.96
N LEU A 149 8.79 0.48 3.99
CA LEU A 149 9.48 1.76 3.98
C LEU A 149 10.96 1.47 4.20
N TRP A 150 11.80 1.87 3.26
CA TRP A 150 13.25 1.85 3.40
C TRP A 150 13.79 3.27 3.40
N VAL A 151 14.69 3.58 4.32
CA VAL A 151 15.54 4.78 4.24
C VAL A 151 16.80 4.40 3.50
N ILE A 152 16.95 4.94 2.29
CA ILE A 152 18.10 4.66 1.42
C ILE A 152 19.11 5.81 1.46
N THR A 153 20.37 5.48 1.23
CA THR A 153 21.47 6.41 0.97
C THR A 153 22.49 5.73 0.05
N GLN A 154 23.50 6.47 -0.45
CA GLN A 154 24.61 5.89 -1.22
C GLN A 154 25.40 4.89 -0.39
N ALA A 155 25.87 3.81 -1.01
CA ALA A 155 26.56 2.71 -0.33
C ALA A 155 27.83 3.18 0.43
N ASP A 156 28.51 4.20 -0.08
CA ASP A 156 29.72 4.80 0.53
C ASP A 156 29.44 6.03 1.42
N ASN A 157 28.18 6.43 1.60
CA ASN A 157 27.79 7.53 2.48
C ASN A 157 28.10 7.19 3.96
N GLU A 158 28.40 8.20 4.77
CA GLU A 158 28.69 8.06 6.19
C GLU A 158 27.45 7.72 7.05
N ILE A 159 26.23 8.00 6.59
CA ILE A 159 24.97 7.66 7.27
C ILE A 159 24.86 6.14 7.46
N GLN A 160 24.69 5.66 8.70
CA GLN A 160 24.54 4.24 9.03
C GLN A 160 23.22 3.90 9.70
N GLU A 161 22.59 4.87 10.38
CA GLU A 161 21.35 4.68 11.13
C GLU A 161 20.44 5.91 11.02
N LEU A 162 19.20 5.79 11.50
CA LEU A 162 18.21 6.87 11.40
C LEU A 162 18.64 8.16 12.09
N SER A 163 19.35 8.09 13.22
CA SER A 163 19.86 9.27 13.94
C SER A 163 20.94 10.04 13.17
N ASP A 164 21.59 9.43 12.18
CA ASP A 164 22.57 10.11 11.33
C ASP A 164 21.92 11.06 10.31
N LEU A 165 20.59 11.02 10.17
CA LEU A 165 19.86 11.98 9.34
C LEU A 165 19.94 13.41 9.90
N ALA A 166 20.30 13.59 11.17
CA ALA A 166 20.37 14.90 11.79
C ALA A 166 21.29 15.87 10.99
N GLY A 167 20.70 16.95 10.49
CA GLY A 167 21.36 17.99 9.70
C GLY A 167 21.60 17.64 8.23
N GLN A 168 21.03 16.55 7.72
CA GLN A 168 21.10 16.13 6.32
C GLN A 168 19.94 16.69 5.48
N GLU A 169 20.08 16.67 4.16
CA GLU A 169 19.01 16.95 3.20
C GLU A 169 18.33 15.63 2.79
N VAL A 170 17.07 15.43 3.19
CA VAL A 170 16.34 14.17 3.00
C VAL A 170 15.16 14.34 2.03
N ALA A 171 15.17 13.57 0.95
CA ALA A 171 14.18 13.64 -0.12
C ALA A 171 12.92 12.81 0.19
N HIS A 172 11.96 13.43 0.85
CA HIS A 172 10.59 12.92 0.94
C HIS A 172 9.90 13.01 -0.44
N VAL A 173 8.82 12.25 -0.61
CA VAL A 173 8.14 12.15 -1.91
C VAL A 173 7.17 13.31 -2.11
N GLU A 174 6.04 13.28 -1.42
CA GLU A 174 5.02 14.33 -1.38
C GLU A 174 4.23 14.19 -0.08
N GLU A 175 3.50 15.23 0.34
CA GLU A 175 2.80 15.27 1.63
C GLU A 175 1.80 14.11 1.81
N SER A 176 1.08 13.72 0.75
CA SER A 176 0.10 12.63 0.77
C SER A 176 0.73 11.23 0.66
N SER A 177 2.03 11.12 0.39
CA SER A 177 2.69 9.81 0.24
C SER A 177 2.75 9.07 1.57
N ASN A 178 2.19 7.86 1.60
CA ASN A 178 2.25 6.99 2.77
C ASN A 178 3.71 6.74 3.21
N SER A 179 4.48 6.02 2.39
CA SER A 179 5.85 5.63 2.78
C SER A 179 6.91 6.67 2.45
N GLY A 180 6.59 7.65 1.60
CA GLY A 180 7.50 8.73 1.25
C GLY A 180 7.37 9.97 2.14
N HIS A 181 6.34 10.07 2.99
CA HIS A 181 6.21 11.18 3.93
C HIS A 181 5.43 10.86 5.22
N GLN A 182 4.19 10.39 5.13
CA GLN A 182 3.32 10.20 6.32
C GLN A 182 3.92 9.21 7.34
N ALA A 183 4.36 8.04 6.87
CA ALA A 183 4.99 7.02 7.70
C ALA A 183 6.36 7.48 8.24
N PRO A 184 7.26 8.10 7.44
CA PRO A 184 8.44 8.77 7.99
C PRO A 184 8.13 9.77 9.11
N SER A 185 7.14 10.66 8.93
CA SER A 185 6.75 11.68 9.92
C SER A 185 6.34 11.09 11.25
N ALA A 186 5.61 9.97 11.24
CA ALA A 186 5.19 9.27 12.46
C ALA A 186 6.32 8.40 13.04
N LEU A 187 6.82 7.45 12.24
CA LEU A 187 7.70 6.38 12.70
C LEU A 187 9.09 6.90 13.09
N PHE A 188 9.60 7.94 12.45
CA PHE A 188 10.90 8.50 12.82
C PHE A 188 10.81 9.25 14.14
N THR A 189 9.73 10.02 14.34
CA THR A 189 9.45 10.69 15.61
C THR A 189 9.31 9.69 16.75
N ALA A 190 8.62 8.56 16.51
CA ALA A 190 8.55 7.45 17.46
C ALA A 190 9.94 6.82 17.75
N ALA A 191 10.85 6.83 16.77
CA ALA A 191 12.24 6.41 16.91
C ALA A 191 13.18 7.51 17.45
N GLY A 192 12.67 8.70 17.76
CA GLY A 192 13.42 9.81 18.36
C GLY A 192 14.16 10.71 17.37
N VAL A 193 13.76 10.72 16.10
CA VAL A 193 14.26 11.62 15.05
C VAL A 193 13.09 12.40 14.48
N GLU A 194 13.09 13.73 14.61
CA GLU A 194 11.96 14.59 14.24
C GLU A 194 12.14 15.21 12.84
N PRO A 195 11.37 14.78 11.82
CA PRO A 195 11.46 15.35 10.47
C PRO A 195 11.14 16.85 10.44
N GLY A 196 11.95 17.65 9.75
CA GLY A 196 11.79 19.10 9.68
C GLY A 196 12.31 19.87 10.91
N GLU A 197 12.67 19.18 12.00
CA GLU A 197 13.41 19.76 13.12
C GLU A 197 14.86 19.27 13.16
N ASP A 198 15.08 17.96 13.12
CA ASP A 198 16.39 17.35 13.16
C ASP A 198 17.07 17.34 11.78
N TYR A 199 16.31 17.31 10.68
CA TYR A 199 16.81 17.31 9.30
C TYR A 199 15.89 18.08 8.34
N ASP A 200 16.43 18.50 7.18
CA ASP A 200 15.68 19.25 6.19
C ASP A 200 14.86 18.31 5.29
N VAL A 201 13.53 18.47 5.32
CA VAL A 201 12.59 17.71 4.47
C VAL A 201 12.42 18.43 3.14
N GLU A 202 12.80 17.76 2.06
CA GLU A 202 12.64 18.24 0.69
C GLU A 202 11.72 17.30 -0.10
N PHE A 203 10.80 17.86 -0.89
CA PHE A 203 9.83 17.06 -1.65
C PHE A 203 10.28 16.86 -3.11
N SER A 204 10.55 15.62 -3.48
CA SER A 204 11.00 15.22 -4.81
C SER A 204 9.85 15.00 -5.82
N GLY A 205 8.62 14.86 -5.31
CA GLY A 205 7.39 14.63 -6.06
C GLY A 205 7.13 13.18 -6.49
N SER A 206 8.11 12.25 -6.40
CA SER A 206 7.88 10.82 -6.66
C SER A 206 8.95 9.95 -6.03
N HIS A 207 8.63 8.68 -5.75
CA HIS A 207 9.61 7.70 -5.27
C HIS A 207 10.79 7.57 -6.26
N GLU A 208 10.52 7.54 -7.56
CA GLU A 208 11.52 7.46 -8.63
C GLU A 208 12.48 8.66 -8.61
N ASN A 209 11.96 9.87 -8.36
CA ASN A 209 12.79 11.06 -8.24
C ASN A 209 13.68 10.99 -6.99
N SER A 210 13.11 10.62 -5.83
CA SER A 210 13.89 10.45 -4.59
C SER A 210 15.02 9.43 -4.78
N ILE A 211 14.73 8.27 -5.37
CA ILE A 211 15.71 7.21 -5.61
C ILE A 211 16.86 7.71 -6.49
N ARG A 212 16.56 8.31 -7.65
CA ARG A 212 17.59 8.79 -8.58
C ARG A 212 18.40 9.94 -8.01
N ALA A 213 17.78 10.81 -7.22
CA ALA A 213 18.45 11.96 -6.65
C ALA A 213 19.41 11.55 -5.51
N VAL A 214 19.06 10.52 -4.71
CA VAL A 214 20.01 9.91 -3.76
C VAL A 214 21.15 9.19 -4.49
N ASP A 215 20.85 8.39 -5.51
CA ASP A 215 21.85 7.70 -6.35
C ASP A 215 22.85 8.67 -6.99
N ALA A 216 22.36 9.84 -7.46
CA ALA A 216 23.20 10.90 -8.02
C ALA A 216 23.96 11.74 -6.98
N GLY A 217 23.62 11.60 -5.70
CA GLY A 217 24.15 12.42 -4.60
C GLY A 217 23.63 13.85 -4.56
N ASP A 218 22.45 14.10 -5.13
CA ASP A 218 21.72 15.37 -5.00
C ASP A 218 21.03 15.51 -3.63
N TYR A 219 20.72 14.39 -2.97
CA TYR A 219 20.24 14.31 -1.58
C TYR A 219 21.01 13.25 -0.79
N ASP A 220 21.07 13.42 0.53
CA ASP A 220 21.85 12.54 1.41
C ASP A 220 21.12 11.22 1.69
N ALA A 221 19.80 11.25 1.79
CA ALA A 221 18.96 10.07 2.01
C ALA A 221 17.53 10.26 1.49
N ALA A 222 16.77 9.17 1.40
CA ALA A 222 15.34 9.23 1.11
C ALA A 222 14.56 8.07 1.74
N PRO A 223 13.42 8.33 2.41
CA PRO A 223 12.43 7.31 2.69
C PRO A 223 11.63 6.95 1.42
N ILE A 224 11.63 5.67 1.05
CA ILE A 224 10.99 5.20 -0.18
C ILE A 224 10.23 3.88 0.03
N ALA A 225 9.34 3.55 -0.91
CA ALA A 225 8.74 2.23 -1.01
C ALA A 225 9.74 1.26 -1.67
N SER A 226 10.11 0.20 -0.96
CA SER A 226 11.12 -0.79 -1.38
C SER A 226 10.84 -1.42 -2.76
N THR A 227 9.57 -1.69 -3.08
CA THR A 227 9.16 -2.26 -4.37
C THR A 227 9.31 -1.27 -5.53
N VAL A 228 9.25 0.04 -5.28
CA VAL A 228 9.56 1.04 -6.32
C VAL A 228 11.06 1.05 -6.61
N LEU A 229 11.90 0.93 -5.59
CA LEU A 229 13.34 0.79 -5.78
C LEU A 229 13.71 -0.46 -6.58
N GLN A 230 13.11 -1.61 -6.25
CA GLN A 230 13.30 -2.84 -7.03
C GLN A 230 12.94 -2.63 -8.51
N ARG A 231 11.78 -2.03 -8.81
CA ARG A 231 11.40 -1.72 -10.20
C ARG A 231 12.38 -0.79 -10.91
N GLN A 232 12.93 0.21 -10.20
CA GLN A 232 13.98 1.08 -10.78
C GLN A 232 15.26 0.32 -11.09
N ILE A 233 15.63 -0.66 -10.26
CA ILE A 233 16.80 -1.55 -10.48
C ILE A 233 16.54 -2.47 -11.68
N ASP A 234 15.37 -3.11 -11.74
CA ASP A 234 15.00 -4.02 -12.83
C ASP A 234 14.94 -3.30 -14.20
N ALA A 235 14.51 -2.03 -14.20
CA ALA A 235 14.53 -1.15 -15.36
C ALA A 235 15.95 -0.64 -15.72
N GLY A 236 16.96 -0.92 -14.90
CA GLY A 236 18.35 -0.48 -15.08
C GLY A 236 18.55 1.03 -14.88
N HIS A 237 17.69 1.66 -14.08
CA HIS A 237 17.79 3.09 -13.78
C HIS A 237 18.77 3.40 -12.64
N VAL A 238 18.99 2.47 -11.71
CA VAL A 238 19.95 2.56 -10.60
C VAL A 238 20.61 1.19 -10.36
N ASP A 239 21.81 1.17 -9.79
CA ASP A 239 22.51 -0.06 -9.41
C ASP A 239 22.23 -0.40 -7.93
N SER A 240 21.89 -1.66 -7.64
CA SER A 240 21.57 -2.09 -6.28
C SER A 240 22.81 -2.17 -5.37
N ASP A 241 24.02 -2.21 -5.94
CA ASP A 241 25.27 -2.16 -5.18
C ASP A 241 25.69 -0.72 -4.81
N ASP A 242 25.14 0.30 -5.49
CA ASP A 242 25.47 1.71 -5.27
C ASP A 242 24.64 2.33 -4.12
N LEU A 243 23.64 1.61 -3.62
CA LEU A 243 22.74 2.06 -2.54
C LEU A 243 22.76 1.10 -1.34
N LYS A 244 22.51 1.65 -0.15
CA LYS A 244 22.26 0.88 1.08
C LYS A 244 21.02 1.38 1.81
N VAL A 245 20.42 0.49 2.59
CA VAL A 245 19.31 0.80 3.50
C VAL A 245 19.87 0.97 4.91
N VAL A 246 19.49 2.06 5.58
CA VAL A 246 19.95 2.41 6.94
C VAL A 246 18.85 2.29 7.99
N TRP A 247 17.59 2.25 7.56
CA TRP A 247 16.43 2.01 8.42
C TRP A 247 15.29 1.38 7.61
N GLN A 248 14.43 0.59 8.27
CA GLN A 248 13.27 -0.02 7.63
C GLN A 248 12.07 -0.14 8.58
N SER A 249 10.86 -0.11 8.00
CA SER A 249 9.63 -0.47 8.71
C SER A 249 9.33 -1.97 8.63
N ASP A 250 8.38 -2.41 9.44
CA ASP A 250 7.61 -3.63 9.15
C ASP A 250 6.91 -3.53 7.78
N PRO A 251 6.59 -4.67 7.13
CA PRO A 251 5.95 -4.64 5.83
C PRO A 251 4.56 -4.04 5.94
N PHE A 252 4.27 -3.10 5.05
CA PHE A 252 2.95 -2.49 4.91
C PHE A 252 2.11 -3.33 3.95
N PRO A 253 0.81 -3.51 4.23
CA PRO A 253 -0.09 -4.07 3.25
C PRO A 253 -0.15 -3.14 2.02
N THR A 254 -0.40 -3.72 0.86
CA THR A 254 -0.49 -2.97 -0.41
C THR A 254 -1.93 -2.47 -0.63
N THR A 255 -2.39 -2.44 -1.88
CA THR A 255 -3.79 -2.22 -2.26
C THR A 255 -4.74 -3.14 -1.49
N SER A 256 -5.67 -2.56 -0.73
CA SER A 256 -6.81 -3.29 -0.16
C SER A 256 -7.92 -3.38 -1.20
N PHE A 257 -8.40 -4.60 -1.44
CA PHE A 257 -9.64 -4.82 -2.17
C PHE A 257 -10.80 -4.73 -1.18
N CYS A 258 -11.76 -3.88 -1.53
CA CYS A 258 -12.89 -3.52 -0.70
C CYS A 258 -14.18 -3.66 -1.49
N TYR A 259 -15.27 -4.00 -0.78
CA TYR A 259 -16.63 -3.84 -1.28
C TYR A 259 -17.37 -2.75 -0.46
N HIS A 260 -18.44 -2.18 -1.01
CA HIS A 260 -19.28 -1.22 -0.29
C HIS A 260 -20.17 -1.93 0.74
N HIS A 261 -20.17 -1.48 2.00
CA HIS A 261 -20.86 -2.13 3.13
C HIS A 261 -22.36 -2.35 2.89
N ALA A 262 -23.00 -1.46 2.13
CA ALA A 262 -24.43 -1.52 1.86
C ALA A 262 -24.82 -2.53 0.76
N LEU A 263 -23.89 -3.16 0.04
CA LEU A 263 -24.24 -4.19 -0.95
C LEU A 263 -25.04 -5.33 -0.31
N GLU A 264 -25.95 -5.96 -1.05
CA GLU A 264 -26.63 -7.16 -0.54
C GLU A 264 -25.61 -8.23 -0.12
N PRO A 265 -25.82 -8.95 1.01
CA PRO A 265 -24.86 -9.92 1.54
C PRO A 265 -24.41 -10.96 0.51
N GLU A 266 -25.33 -11.43 -0.34
CA GLU A 266 -25.00 -12.39 -1.39
C GLU A 266 -24.01 -11.84 -2.42
N LEU A 267 -24.06 -10.54 -2.71
CA LEU A 267 -23.08 -9.86 -3.58
C LEU A 267 -21.73 -9.72 -2.86
N GLN A 268 -21.72 -9.35 -1.58
CA GLN A 268 -20.50 -9.24 -0.79
C GLN A 268 -19.74 -10.57 -0.75
N GLU A 269 -20.44 -11.68 -0.48
CA GLU A 269 -19.85 -13.02 -0.48
C GLU A 269 -19.37 -13.43 -1.87
N ALA A 270 -20.13 -13.11 -2.93
CA ALA A 270 -19.76 -13.43 -4.30
C ALA A 270 -18.52 -12.67 -4.77
N ILE A 271 -18.39 -11.39 -4.42
CA ILE A 271 -17.22 -10.57 -4.71
C ILE A 271 -15.99 -11.16 -4.02
N GLN A 272 -16.10 -11.53 -2.74
CA GLN A 272 -15.01 -12.15 -1.99
C GLN A 272 -14.56 -13.47 -2.65
N ARG A 273 -15.50 -14.36 -2.99
CA ARG A 273 -15.17 -15.61 -3.70
C ARG A 273 -14.46 -15.37 -5.03
N ALA A 274 -14.93 -14.41 -5.82
CA ALA A 274 -14.30 -14.07 -7.11
C ALA A 274 -12.83 -13.67 -6.94
N HIS A 275 -12.45 -13.06 -5.83
CA HIS A 275 -11.06 -12.69 -5.56
C HIS A 275 -10.28 -13.85 -4.91
N LEU A 276 -10.83 -14.48 -3.87
CA LEU A 276 -10.10 -15.38 -2.96
C LEU A 276 -10.08 -16.85 -3.41
N ASP A 277 -11.10 -17.32 -4.15
CA ASP A 277 -11.21 -18.74 -4.53
C ASP A 277 -10.55 -19.06 -5.89
N TYR A 278 -10.06 -18.05 -6.60
CA TYR A 278 -9.50 -18.16 -7.94
C TYR A 278 -7.99 -17.96 -7.94
N ASP A 279 -7.32 -18.75 -8.76
CA ASP A 279 -5.90 -18.65 -9.06
C ASP A 279 -5.73 -17.82 -10.35
N TYR A 280 -4.95 -16.75 -10.27
CA TYR A 280 -4.69 -15.82 -11.37
C TYR A 280 -3.32 -16.06 -12.03
N GLU A 281 -2.59 -17.13 -11.69
CA GLU A 281 -1.32 -17.50 -12.31
C GLU A 281 -1.45 -17.54 -13.85
N GLY A 282 -0.55 -16.81 -14.53
CA GLY A 282 -0.49 -16.75 -15.99
C GLY A 282 -1.63 -15.97 -16.65
N THR A 283 -2.43 -15.22 -15.88
CA THR A 283 -3.40 -14.27 -16.41
C THR A 283 -2.77 -12.90 -16.64
N ALA A 284 -3.47 -12.02 -17.37
CA ALA A 284 -3.00 -10.63 -17.56
C ALA A 284 -2.87 -9.85 -16.24
N LEU A 285 -3.62 -10.25 -15.20
CA LEU A 285 -3.52 -9.68 -13.86
C LEU A 285 -2.16 -10.01 -13.23
N ASP A 286 -1.80 -11.29 -13.26
CA ASP A 286 -0.51 -11.78 -12.78
C ASP A 286 0.65 -11.19 -13.58
N GLU A 287 0.61 -11.26 -14.92
CA GLU A 287 1.67 -10.72 -15.77
C GLU A 287 1.94 -9.23 -15.53
N TYR A 288 0.92 -8.45 -15.14
CA TYR A 288 1.04 -7.02 -14.89
C TYR A 288 1.47 -6.69 -13.46
N PHE A 289 0.84 -7.30 -12.45
CA PHE A 289 1.11 -6.99 -11.05
C PHE A 289 2.21 -7.83 -10.43
N GLY A 290 2.59 -8.94 -11.08
CA GLY A 290 3.46 -9.97 -10.55
C GLY A 290 2.87 -10.59 -9.28
N ARG A 291 1.54 -10.75 -9.25
CA ARG A 291 0.74 -11.23 -8.12
C ARG A 291 -0.37 -12.12 -8.66
N ASP A 292 -0.37 -13.36 -8.24
CA ASP A 292 -1.16 -14.45 -8.80
C ASP A 292 -2.37 -14.85 -7.95
N SER A 293 -2.46 -14.37 -6.71
CA SER A 293 -3.53 -14.76 -5.81
C SER A 293 -3.88 -13.67 -4.80
N PHE A 294 -4.98 -13.89 -4.08
CA PHE A 294 -5.47 -13.00 -3.02
C PHE A 294 -5.54 -13.76 -1.70
N VAL A 295 -5.31 -13.04 -0.61
CA VAL A 295 -5.51 -13.54 0.75
C VAL A 295 -6.48 -12.65 1.51
N GLU A 296 -7.24 -13.27 2.41
CA GLU A 296 -8.15 -12.57 3.30
C GLU A 296 -7.37 -11.69 4.28
N ILE A 297 -7.91 -10.51 4.59
CA ILE A 297 -7.40 -9.63 5.63
C ILE A 297 -8.49 -9.28 6.63
N ASP A 298 -8.08 -9.11 7.87
CA ASP A 298 -8.78 -8.35 8.89
C ASP A 298 -8.25 -6.90 8.94
N TYR A 299 -9.13 -5.91 8.79
CA TYR A 299 -8.73 -4.49 8.75
C TYR A 299 -8.11 -4.02 10.08
N ALA A 300 -8.68 -4.39 11.22
CA ALA A 300 -8.17 -3.94 12.52
C ALA A 300 -6.75 -4.44 12.76
N THR A 301 -6.46 -5.68 12.36
CA THR A 301 -5.17 -6.36 12.52
C THR A 301 -4.15 -5.94 11.46
N HIS A 302 -4.47 -6.13 10.18
CA HIS A 302 -3.47 -6.01 9.11
C HIS A 302 -3.21 -4.55 8.70
N TRP A 303 -4.13 -3.63 8.98
CA TRP A 303 -3.94 -2.19 8.75
C TRP A 303 -3.40 -1.44 9.97
N ASP A 304 -3.14 -2.12 11.09
CA ASP A 304 -2.82 -1.49 12.38
C ASP A 304 -1.64 -0.52 12.32
N VAL A 305 -0.59 -0.85 11.55
CA VAL A 305 0.58 0.02 11.37
C VAL A 305 0.22 1.32 10.64
N ILE A 306 -0.70 1.25 9.66
CA ILE A 306 -1.20 2.43 8.95
C ILE A 306 -2.06 3.28 9.87
N LEU A 307 -2.89 2.64 10.70
CA LEU A 307 -3.72 3.33 11.68
C LEU A 307 -2.91 4.00 12.78
N GLU A 308 -1.80 3.42 13.18
CA GLU A 308 -0.82 4.05 14.07
C GLU A 308 -0.20 5.29 13.46
N ILE A 309 0.25 5.21 12.20
CA ILE A 309 0.82 6.35 11.48
C ILE A 309 -0.20 7.50 11.43
N GLN A 310 -1.45 7.18 11.09
CA GLN A 310 -2.51 8.18 11.01
C GLN A 310 -2.91 8.75 12.38
N GLU A 311 -2.88 7.95 13.43
CA GLU A 311 -3.07 8.42 14.81
C GLU A 311 -1.99 9.42 15.21
N GLN A 312 -0.72 9.09 14.96
CA GLN A 312 0.43 9.92 15.31
C GLN A 312 0.46 11.23 14.52
N ASN A 313 0.05 11.20 13.26
CA ASN A 313 -0.09 12.39 12.41
C ASN A 313 -1.39 13.17 12.67
N GLU A 314 -2.20 12.74 13.63
CA GLU A 314 -3.49 13.38 14.00
C GLU A 314 -4.46 13.53 12.81
N VAL A 315 -4.48 12.55 11.90
CA VAL A 315 -5.29 12.58 10.66
C VAL A 315 -6.78 12.70 10.96
N ASP A 316 -7.42 13.75 10.46
CA ASP A 316 -8.87 13.93 10.53
C ASP A 316 -9.51 13.31 9.28
N TYR A 317 -10.24 12.21 9.44
CA TYR A 317 -10.88 11.52 8.32
C TYR A 317 -11.96 12.40 7.65
N ARG A 318 -11.54 13.16 6.62
CA ARG A 318 -12.35 14.01 5.76
C ARG A 318 -11.80 13.99 4.35
N VAL A 319 -12.66 14.27 3.38
CA VAL A 319 -12.29 14.19 1.96
C VAL A 319 -11.14 15.15 1.61
N GLU A 320 -11.07 16.31 2.26
CA GLU A 320 -10.03 17.32 2.02
C GLU A 320 -8.63 16.90 2.50
N GLU A 321 -8.53 15.84 3.31
CA GLU A 321 -7.28 15.35 3.92
C GLU A 321 -6.75 14.07 3.22
N ILE A 322 -7.38 13.64 2.12
CA ILE A 322 -7.01 12.45 1.32
C ILE A 322 -5.86 12.75 0.36
#